data_AF-A0A8I0SZ90-F1
#
_entry.id   AF-A0A8I0SZ90-F1
#
_cell.length_a   1.000
_cell.length_b   1.000
_cell.length_c   1.000
_cell.angle_alpha   90.00
_cell.angle_beta   90.00
_cell.angle_gamma   90.00
#
_symmetry.space_group_name_H-M   'P 1'
#
loop_
_entity.id
_entity.type
_entity.pdbx_description
1 polymer ?
#
loop_
_entity_poly.entity_id
_entity_poly.type
_entity_poly.pdbx_seq_one_letter_code
_entity_poly.pdbx_strand_id
1 'polypeptide(L)'
;MATWDNSGFSVSTAGDVNGDGFDDLIVGALWAKPDGNSSGASYVIFGKASGFASQLDLSTLNGNNGFRLDGIAADDWSGYSVSNAGDVNGDGFDDLIVSAPGADPGYSDSGESYVIFGKASGFTSQLDLSTLNGNNGFRLDGVAADDWSGHSVSTAGDVNGDGFDDLIVGVPWGALGGDLSGASYVFFGGNFINALTTAQTVSGTTGADILRGGLGNDTLTGGGGADVLIGGAGNDMLTISDATLKKIDGGGGSDTLKLDGSGWTLDLATTGMSNRIHDIETIDLGTDNRLVIDTAARISQITGTGQTLYVKGDTSDRVVLTTIWSHTANHTTVDGQTYDLYQKDGNRLLVDSDMAVTQVSSAIQLSTLNGTNGFRLDGVAAYDLSGLSVSTAGDVNGDGFDDLIVGAVWADPSGSSSGASYVGNWGPERSFGQHCRGCQWRWFWRSDCWCR
;
A
#
# COMPACT_ATOMS: atom_id res chain seq x y z
N MET A 1 36.46 -27.75 -24.44
CA MET A 1 36.47 -27.67 -22.97
C MET A 1 37.85 -28.00 -22.44
N ALA A 2 38.29 -27.34 -21.37
CA ALA A 2 39.58 -27.62 -20.75
C ALA A 2 39.53 -29.01 -20.09
N THR A 3 40.65 -29.72 -20.03
CA THR A 3 40.70 -30.97 -19.26
C THR A 3 40.53 -30.63 -17.77
N TRP A 4 39.66 -31.37 -17.08
CA TRP A 4 39.38 -31.25 -15.64
C TRP A 4 38.60 -30.01 -15.18
N ASP A 5 37.76 -29.41 -16.03
CA ASP A 5 36.93 -28.25 -15.67
C ASP A 5 35.74 -28.56 -14.74
N ASN A 6 35.37 -29.83 -14.60
CA ASN A 6 34.27 -30.31 -13.75
C ASN A 6 32.91 -29.65 -14.09
N SER A 7 32.68 -29.40 -15.39
CA SER A 7 31.38 -28.93 -15.87
C SER A 7 30.26 -29.88 -15.47
N GLY A 8 29.18 -29.32 -14.92
CA GLY A 8 28.04 -30.08 -14.39
C GLY A 8 28.15 -30.40 -12.91
N PHE A 9 29.09 -29.81 -12.18
CA PHE A 9 29.18 -29.92 -10.73
C PHE A 9 27.91 -29.39 -10.03
N SER A 10 27.36 -28.28 -10.56
CA SER A 10 26.09 -27.71 -10.15
C SER A 10 25.27 -27.37 -11.39
N VAL A 11 23.95 -27.56 -11.33
CA VAL A 11 23.01 -27.27 -12.42
C VAL A 11 21.71 -26.72 -11.86
N SER A 12 21.07 -25.82 -12.60
CA SER A 12 19.74 -25.32 -12.30
C SER A 12 19.03 -24.83 -13.56
N THR A 13 17.73 -24.57 -13.46
CA THR A 13 17.08 -23.66 -14.41
C THR A 13 17.70 -22.28 -14.23
N ALA A 14 17.82 -21.52 -15.32
CA ALA A 14 18.21 -20.11 -15.27
C ALA A 14 16.99 -19.18 -15.28
N GLY A 15 15.79 -19.70 -15.55
CA GLY A 15 14.63 -18.84 -15.88
C GLY A 15 14.73 -18.30 -17.29
N ASP A 16 13.80 -17.44 -17.71
CA ASP A 16 13.83 -16.78 -19.01
C ASP A 16 14.72 -15.51 -18.96
N VAL A 17 16.04 -15.70 -19.00
CA VAL A 17 17.00 -14.59 -18.79
C VAL A 17 17.10 -13.66 -19.99
N ASN A 18 16.63 -14.12 -21.16
CA ASN A 18 16.65 -13.36 -22.41
C ASN A 18 15.26 -12.86 -22.85
N GLY A 19 14.19 -13.21 -22.13
CA GLY A 19 12.82 -12.79 -22.37
C GLY A 19 12.21 -13.34 -23.66
N ASP A 20 12.64 -14.51 -24.12
CA ASP A 20 12.12 -15.14 -25.34
C ASP A 20 10.93 -16.08 -25.08
N GLY A 21 10.53 -16.22 -23.82
CA GLY A 21 9.42 -17.03 -23.34
C GLY A 21 9.78 -18.49 -23.07
N PHE A 22 11.07 -18.86 -23.10
CA PHE A 22 11.54 -20.20 -22.78
C PHE A 22 12.57 -20.16 -21.66
N ASP A 23 12.34 -20.94 -20.60
CA ASP A 23 13.34 -21.09 -19.54
C ASP A 23 14.69 -21.59 -20.08
N ASP A 24 15.74 -20.96 -19.59
CA ASP A 24 17.13 -21.23 -19.86
C ASP A 24 17.74 -22.20 -18.84
N LEU A 25 18.98 -22.64 -19.08
CA LEU A 25 19.71 -23.53 -18.18
C LEU A 25 21.04 -22.91 -17.74
N ILE A 26 21.45 -23.15 -16.49
CA ILE A 26 22.78 -22.79 -16.00
C ILE A 26 23.55 -24.02 -15.51
N VAL A 27 24.83 -24.09 -15.86
CA VAL A 27 25.74 -25.20 -15.55
C VAL A 27 27.04 -24.65 -14.97
N GLY A 28 27.37 -25.02 -13.73
CA GLY A 28 28.60 -24.66 -13.05
C GLY A 28 29.78 -25.60 -13.38
N ALA A 29 30.98 -25.03 -13.46
CA ALA A 29 32.24 -25.69 -13.76
C ALA A 29 33.36 -25.12 -12.88
N LEU A 30 33.37 -25.48 -11.59
CA LEU A 30 34.23 -24.84 -10.58
C LEU A 30 35.75 -24.95 -10.82
N TRP A 31 36.20 -25.87 -11.68
CA TRP A 31 37.63 -26.06 -11.97
C TRP A 31 38.00 -25.58 -13.38
N ALA A 32 37.06 -24.93 -14.07
CA ALA A 32 37.37 -24.18 -15.27
C ALA A 32 38.45 -23.13 -14.96
N LYS A 33 39.19 -22.76 -16.00
CA LYS A 33 40.38 -21.91 -15.86
C LYS A 33 40.31 -20.68 -16.78
N PRO A 34 39.21 -19.88 -16.76
CA PRO A 34 39.17 -18.67 -17.55
C PRO A 34 40.28 -17.68 -17.16
N ASP A 35 40.52 -17.48 -15.86
CA ASP A 35 41.45 -16.45 -15.35
C ASP A 35 42.46 -16.96 -14.31
N GLY A 36 42.62 -18.28 -14.22
CA GLY A 36 43.55 -18.91 -13.28
C GLY A 36 43.20 -20.37 -13.01
N ASN A 37 44.06 -21.10 -12.28
CA ASN A 37 43.70 -22.45 -11.85
C ASN A 37 42.45 -22.38 -10.97
N SER A 38 41.43 -23.17 -11.30
CA SER A 38 40.20 -23.27 -10.50
C SER A 38 39.52 -21.93 -10.23
N SER A 39 39.70 -20.94 -11.12
CA SER A 39 38.91 -19.70 -11.07
C SER A 39 37.43 -19.96 -11.26
N GLY A 40 37.12 -21.04 -12.00
CA GLY A 40 35.77 -21.51 -12.19
C GLY A 40 35.03 -20.73 -13.28
N ALA A 41 33.98 -21.33 -13.80
CA ALA A 41 33.10 -20.71 -14.79
C ALA A 41 31.70 -21.28 -14.66
N SER A 42 30.72 -20.57 -15.20
CA SER A 42 29.37 -21.09 -15.41
C SER A 42 28.94 -20.88 -16.86
N TYR A 43 28.03 -21.71 -17.35
CA TYR A 43 27.53 -21.66 -18.72
C TYR A 43 26.02 -21.50 -18.69
N VAL A 44 25.52 -20.45 -19.31
CA VAL A 44 24.10 -20.19 -19.51
C VAL A 44 23.74 -20.63 -20.92
N ILE A 45 22.71 -21.45 -21.07
CA ILE A 45 22.27 -21.99 -22.35
C ILE A 45 20.83 -21.52 -22.58
N PHE A 46 20.61 -20.81 -23.69
CA PHE A 46 19.28 -20.31 -23.98
C PHE A 46 18.33 -21.42 -24.45
N GLY A 47 17.16 -21.46 -23.82
CA GLY A 47 15.99 -22.24 -24.18
C GLY A 47 15.52 -21.88 -25.59
N LYS A 48 14.78 -22.80 -26.22
CA LYS A 48 14.12 -22.53 -27.52
C LYS A 48 13.12 -23.60 -27.89
N ALA A 49 12.06 -23.18 -28.58
CA ALA A 49 11.04 -24.05 -29.15
C ALA A 49 11.57 -25.14 -30.10
N SER A 50 12.65 -24.85 -30.84
CA SER A 50 13.17 -25.78 -31.87
C SER A 50 13.85 -27.02 -31.29
N GLY A 51 14.05 -27.07 -29.97
CA GLY A 51 14.81 -28.10 -29.28
C GLY A 51 16.32 -28.01 -29.52
N PHE A 52 17.06 -28.95 -28.94
CA PHE A 52 18.52 -29.03 -29.00
C PHE A 52 18.99 -30.24 -29.83
N ALA A 53 20.23 -30.18 -30.33
CA ALA A 53 20.90 -31.36 -30.85
C ALA A 53 21.13 -32.37 -29.72
N SER A 54 21.34 -33.65 -30.06
CA SER A 54 21.61 -34.72 -29.08
C SER A 54 22.88 -34.48 -28.25
N GLN A 55 23.74 -33.58 -28.69
CA GLN A 55 24.91 -33.10 -27.97
C GLN A 55 25.05 -31.60 -28.22
N LEU A 56 25.22 -30.84 -27.15
CA LEU A 56 25.56 -29.42 -27.19
C LEU A 56 27.00 -29.25 -26.70
N ASP A 57 27.81 -28.54 -27.48
CA ASP A 57 29.18 -28.17 -27.08
C ASP A 57 29.16 -26.76 -26.48
N LEU A 58 29.43 -26.65 -25.18
CA LEU A 58 29.42 -25.39 -24.43
C LEU A 58 30.46 -24.37 -24.94
N SER A 59 31.47 -24.80 -25.69
CA SER A 59 32.42 -23.87 -26.32
C SER A 59 31.83 -23.12 -27.53
N THR A 60 30.63 -23.52 -27.99
CA THR A 60 29.93 -22.88 -29.12
C THR A 60 28.96 -21.78 -28.70
N LEU A 61 28.88 -21.50 -27.39
CA LEU A 61 28.09 -20.39 -26.86
C LEU A 61 28.66 -19.05 -27.36
N ASN A 62 27.79 -18.19 -27.88
CA ASN A 62 28.20 -17.00 -28.62
C ASN A 62 27.39 -15.73 -28.31
N GLY A 63 26.53 -15.77 -27.30
CA GLY A 63 25.63 -14.68 -26.93
C GLY A 63 24.23 -14.78 -27.56
N ASN A 64 24.06 -15.52 -28.67
CA ASN A 64 22.73 -15.77 -29.26
C ASN A 64 22.12 -17.12 -28.86
N ASN A 65 22.93 -18.03 -28.31
CA ASN A 65 22.51 -19.38 -27.89
C ASN A 65 22.89 -19.66 -26.42
N GLY A 66 23.19 -18.60 -25.67
CA GLY A 66 23.79 -18.64 -24.34
C GLY A 66 25.20 -18.06 -24.31
N PHE A 67 25.80 -18.02 -23.13
CA PHE A 67 27.08 -17.38 -22.85
C PHE A 67 27.80 -18.02 -21.65
N ARG A 68 29.08 -17.69 -21.49
CA ARG A 68 29.90 -18.14 -20.36
C ARG A 68 30.07 -17.01 -19.33
N LEU A 69 30.01 -17.33 -18.05
CA LEU A 69 30.36 -16.49 -16.92
C LEU A 69 31.75 -16.88 -16.43
N ASP A 70 32.69 -15.95 -16.44
CA ASP A 70 34.10 -16.18 -16.07
C ASP A 70 34.35 -15.77 -14.61
N GLY A 71 34.88 -16.70 -13.81
CA GLY A 71 35.34 -16.44 -12.44
C GLY A 71 36.59 -15.55 -12.39
N ILE A 72 36.76 -14.82 -11.29
CA ILE A 72 37.67 -13.67 -11.23
C ILE A 72 39.12 -14.07 -10.89
N ALA A 73 39.36 -14.79 -9.79
CA ALA A 73 40.70 -15.13 -9.33
C ALA A 73 40.91 -16.64 -9.21
N ALA A 74 42.17 -17.07 -9.17
CA ALA A 74 42.51 -18.47 -9.01
C ALA A 74 42.02 -19.00 -7.65
N ASP A 75 41.53 -20.24 -7.65
CA ASP A 75 41.02 -20.96 -6.48
C ASP A 75 39.72 -20.39 -5.84
N ASP A 76 39.09 -19.39 -6.46
CA ASP A 76 37.76 -18.88 -6.04
C ASP A 76 36.62 -19.89 -6.23
N TRP A 77 36.79 -20.85 -7.16
CA TRP A 77 35.82 -21.91 -7.49
C TRP A 77 34.45 -21.38 -7.97
N SER A 78 34.42 -20.33 -8.79
CA SER A 78 33.17 -19.81 -9.37
C SER A 78 32.38 -20.90 -10.12
N GLY A 79 31.06 -20.95 -9.91
CA GLY A 79 30.22 -22.04 -10.40
C GLY A 79 30.16 -23.24 -9.47
N TYR A 80 30.56 -23.08 -8.20
CA TYR A 80 30.40 -24.10 -7.15
C TYR A 80 28.92 -24.42 -6.91
N SER A 81 28.08 -23.40 -6.78
CA SER A 81 26.62 -23.50 -6.76
C SER A 81 26.04 -22.47 -7.73
N VAL A 82 25.05 -22.88 -8.52
CA VAL A 82 24.33 -22.01 -9.46
C VAL A 82 22.83 -22.15 -9.28
N SER A 83 22.08 -21.07 -9.49
CA SER A 83 20.61 -21.09 -9.52
C SER A 83 20.03 -19.93 -10.34
N ASN A 84 18.77 -20.06 -10.75
CA ASN A 84 17.90 -18.91 -10.99
C ASN A 84 17.80 -18.07 -9.69
N ALA A 85 17.85 -16.75 -9.80
CA ALA A 85 17.60 -15.79 -8.73
C ALA A 85 16.16 -15.24 -8.72
N GLY A 86 15.41 -15.39 -9.82
CA GLY A 86 14.13 -14.74 -10.10
C GLY A 86 14.34 -13.37 -10.72
N ASP A 87 13.29 -12.58 -10.90
CA ASP A 87 13.41 -11.18 -11.30
C ASP A 87 13.71 -10.32 -10.05
N VAL A 88 14.99 -10.28 -9.65
CA VAL A 88 15.38 -9.63 -8.39
C VAL A 88 15.40 -8.12 -8.52
N ASN A 89 15.54 -7.59 -9.75
CA ASN A 89 15.62 -6.16 -10.02
C ASN A 89 14.31 -5.55 -10.54
N GLY A 90 13.31 -6.38 -10.86
CA GLY A 90 11.97 -6.03 -11.30
C GLY A 90 11.89 -5.51 -12.73
N ASP A 91 12.83 -5.89 -13.60
CA ASP A 91 12.88 -5.45 -15.00
C ASP A 91 12.15 -6.39 -15.97
N GLY A 92 11.60 -7.50 -15.45
CA GLY A 92 10.81 -8.48 -16.18
C GLY A 92 11.63 -9.60 -16.84
N PHE A 93 12.93 -9.69 -16.58
CA PHE A 93 13.78 -10.80 -17.00
C PHE A 93 14.25 -11.59 -15.77
N ASP A 94 14.31 -12.92 -15.87
CA ASP A 94 14.87 -13.71 -14.78
C ASP A 94 16.39 -13.44 -14.64
N ASP A 95 16.86 -13.37 -13.40
CA ASP A 95 18.26 -13.14 -13.03
C ASP A 95 18.95 -14.44 -12.60
N LEU A 96 20.28 -14.40 -12.53
CA LEU A 96 21.12 -15.55 -12.19
C LEU A 96 21.88 -15.31 -10.90
N ILE A 97 22.09 -16.37 -10.13
CA ILE A 97 23.06 -16.37 -9.02
C ILE A 97 24.12 -17.46 -9.20
N VAL A 98 25.39 -17.07 -9.07
CA VAL A 98 26.56 -17.95 -9.15
C VAL A 98 27.46 -17.70 -7.95
N SER A 99 27.92 -18.75 -7.28
CA SER A 99 28.80 -18.63 -6.12
C SER A 99 30.24 -19.03 -6.38
N ALA A 100 31.13 -18.43 -5.59
CA ALA A 100 32.57 -18.65 -5.51
C ALA A 100 33.00 -18.71 -4.03
N PRO A 101 32.74 -19.83 -3.33
CA PRO A 101 32.95 -19.92 -1.88
C PRO A 101 34.42 -19.88 -1.45
N GLY A 102 35.37 -20.11 -2.37
CA GLY A 102 36.80 -19.98 -2.10
C GLY A 102 37.34 -18.55 -2.27
N ALA A 103 36.48 -17.59 -2.63
CA ALA A 103 36.90 -16.20 -2.81
C ALA A 103 37.19 -15.52 -1.46
N ASP A 104 38.04 -14.49 -1.51
CA ASP A 104 38.58 -13.79 -0.34
C ASP A 104 38.15 -12.30 -0.24
N PRO A 105 36.85 -11.95 -0.15
CA PRO A 105 36.41 -10.56 0.00
C PRO A 105 36.79 -10.01 1.39
N GLY A 106 38.01 -9.50 1.50
CA GLY A 106 38.54 -8.92 2.73
C GLY A 106 39.04 -9.93 3.78
N TYR A 107 38.56 -11.18 3.74
CA TYR A 107 38.96 -12.28 4.64
C TYR A 107 39.17 -13.60 3.87
N SER A 108 40.08 -14.45 4.35
CA SER A 108 40.35 -15.77 3.76
C SER A 108 39.10 -16.64 3.73
N ASP A 109 38.78 -17.22 2.58
CA ASP A 109 37.69 -18.17 2.34
C ASP A 109 36.35 -17.68 2.90
N SER A 110 36.11 -16.36 2.85
CA SER A 110 34.85 -15.77 3.29
C SER A 110 33.73 -15.99 2.27
N GLY A 111 34.10 -16.18 1.00
CA GLY A 111 33.22 -16.54 -0.11
C GLY A 111 32.49 -15.35 -0.73
N GLU A 112 32.26 -15.43 -2.04
CA GLU A 112 31.48 -14.45 -2.80
C GLU A 112 30.32 -15.13 -3.53
N SER A 113 29.25 -14.38 -3.77
CA SER A 113 28.21 -14.75 -4.74
C SER A 113 27.92 -13.57 -5.66
N TYR A 114 27.58 -13.86 -6.90
CA TYR A 114 27.33 -12.86 -7.93
C TYR A 114 25.91 -13.03 -8.44
N VAL A 115 25.18 -11.93 -8.48
CA VAL A 115 23.89 -11.83 -9.13
C VAL A 115 24.10 -11.16 -10.48
N ILE A 116 23.61 -11.76 -11.55
CA ILE A 116 23.77 -11.28 -12.93
C ILE A 116 22.39 -11.02 -13.49
N PHE A 117 22.16 -9.80 -13.98
CA PHE A 117 20.84 -9.42 -14.47
C PHE A 117 20.53 -9.97 -15.86
N GLY A 118 19.29 -10.45 -16.03
CA GLY A 118 18.69 -10.78 -17.32
C GLY A 118 18.54 -9.54 -18.21
N LYS A 119 18.30 -9.76 -19.50
CA LYS A 119 17.99 -8.69 -20.47
C LYS A 119 17.55 -9.25 -21.81
N ALA A 120 16.73 -8.49 -22.53
CA ALA A 120 16.24 -8.88 -23.87
C ALA A 120 17.33 -9.20 -24.92
N SER A 121 18.49 -8.53 -24.87
CA SER A 121 19.53 -8.69 -25.90
C SER A 121 20.90 -8.18 -25.50
N GLY A 122 21.89 -8.39 -26.38
CA GLY A 122 23.25 -7.85 -26.19
C GLY A 122 24.11 -8.67 -25.24
N PHE A 123 23.82 -9.97 -25.10
CA PHE A 123 24.76 -10.91 -24.48
C PHE A 123 25.96 -11.12 -25.40
N THR A 124 27.14 -11.12 -24.81
CA THR A 124 28.38 -11.53 -25.45
C THR A 124 28.61 -13.02 -25.22
N SER A 125 29.55 -13.64 -25.94
CA SER A 125 29.90 -15.06 -25.72
C SER A 125 30.46 -15.34 -24.32
N GLN A 126 30.97 -14.31 -23.65
CA GLN A 126 31.54 -14.36 -22.31
C GLN A 126 31.21 -13.08 -21.54
N LEU A 127 31.01 -13.20 -20.23
CA LEU A 127 30.87 -12.11 -19.28
C LEU A 127 31.83 -12.39 -18.12
N ASP A 128 32.73 -11.44 -17.87
CA ASP A 128 33.66 -11.46 -16.73
C ASP A 128 32.93 -10.90 -15.50
N LEU A 129 32.88 -11.68 -14.41
CA LEU A 129 32.16 -11.32 -13.18
C LEU A 129 32.75 -10.06 -12.50
N SER A 130 34.01 -9.70 -12.79
CA SER A 130 34.61 -8.46 -12.29
C SER A 130 34.00 -7.19 -12.92
N THR A 131 33.23 -7.34 -14.00
CA THR A 131 32.60 -6.22 -14.73
C THR A 131 31.21 -5.85 -14.21
N LEU A 132 30.72 -6.56 -13.18
CA LEU A 132 29.46 -6.25 -12.52
C LEU A 132 29.54 -4.89 -11.83
N ASN A 133 28.57 -4.02 -12.10
CA ASN A 133 28.62 -2.60 -11.74
C ASN A 133 27.29 -2.03 -11.22
N GLY A 134 26.32 -2.89 -10.91
CA GLY A 134 24.98 -2.50 -10.47
C GLY A 134 23.98 -2.36 -11.61
N ASN A 135 24.40 -2.09 -12.85
CA ASN A 135 23.48 -2.06 -14.02
C ASN A 135 23.35 -3.42 -14.72
N ASN A 136 24.28 -4.34 -14.47
CA ASN A 136 24.35 -5.66 -15.11
C ASN A 136 24.43 -6.78 -14.06
N GLY A 137 24.15 -6.46 -12.80
CA GLY A 137 24.29 -7.34 -11.65
C GLY A 137 25.21 -6.75 -10.57
N PHE A 138 25.36 -7.50 -9.48
CA PHE A 138 26.12 -7.09 -8.30
C PHE A 138 26.74 -8.31 -7.58
N ARG A 139 27.55 -8.03 -6.56
CA ARG A 139 28.27 -9.03 -5.76
C ARG A 139 27.82 -8.99 -4.30
N LEU A 140 27.78 -10.17 -3.69
CA LEU A 140 27.47 -10.41 -2.28
C LEU A 140 28.73 -10.96 -1.59
N ASP A 141 29.27 -10.20 -0.64
CA ASP A 141 30.53 -10.50 0.02
C ASP A 141 30.27 -11.26 1.34
N GLY A 142 31.04 -12.32 1.57
CA GLY A 142 31.11 -13.00 2.86
C GLY A 142 31.63 -12.09 3.97
N VAL A 143 31.21 -12.35 5.21
CA VAL A 143 31.39 -11.41 6.33
C VAL A 143 32.49 -11.80 7.32
N ALA A 144 32.98 -13.05 7.28
CA ALA A 144 34.05 -13.53 8.15
C ALA A 144 34.90 -14.61 7.47
N ALA A 145 36.13 -14.80 7.97
CA ALA A 145 37.04 -15.81 7.46
C ALA A 145 36.49 -17.23 7.66
N ASP A 146 36.78 -18.12 6.70
CA ASP A 146 36.40 -19.54 6.71
C ASP A 146 34.88 -19.83 6.72
N ASP A 147 34.04 -18.81 6.47
CA ASP A 147 32.57 -18.95 6.42
C ASP A 147 32.08 -19.70 5.17
N TRP A 148 32.82 -19.60 4.06
CA TRP A 148 32.48 -20.08 2.72
C TRP A 148 31.07 -19.67 2.30
N SER A 149 30.79 -18.37 2.39
CA SER A 149 29.52 -17.83 1.90
C SER A 149 29.30 -18.20 0.44
N GLY A 150 28.07 -18.59 0.09
CA GLY A 150 27.76 -19.08 -1.25
C GLY A 150 27.99 -20.59 -1.43
N HIS A 151 28.24 -21.36 -0.37
CA HIS A 151 28.32 -22.82 -0.49
C HIS A 151 27.06 -23.44 -1.12
N SER A 152 25.90 -22.82 -0.92
CA SER A 152 24.66 -23.10 -1.66
C SER A 152 23.91 -21.81 -1.92
N VAL A 153 23.36 -21.65 -3.13
CA VAL A 153 22.53 -20.50 -3.51
C VAL A 153 21.23 -20.96 -4.14
N SER A 154 20.17 -20.16 -3.97
CA SER A 154 18.86 -20.38 -4.60
C SER A 154 18.08 -19.06 -4.67
N THR A 155 17.10 -18.98 -5.55
CA THR A 155 15.98 -18.04 -5.37
C THR A 155 15.19 -18.42 -4.11
N ALA A 156 14.61 -17.43 -3.44
CA ALA A 156 13.62 -17.57 -2.39
C ALA A 156 12.20 -17.20 -2.87
N GLY A 157 12.07 -16.64 -4.09
CA GLY A 157 10.87 -15.95 -4.57
C GLY A 157 10.61 -14.66 -3.78
N ASP A 158 9.54 -13.94 -4.11
CA ASP A 158 9.08 -12.78 -3.33
C ASP A 158 8.54 -13.21 -1.94
N VAL A 159 9.41 -13.26 -0.91
CA VAL A 159 9.02 -13.68 0.44
C VAL A 159 8.45 -12.54 1.29
N ASN A 160 8.61 -11.29 0.85
CA ASN A 160 8.16 -10.10 1.59
C ASN A 160 6.91 -9.43 0.97
N GLY A 161 6.50 -9.81 -0.25
CA GLY A 161 5.35 -9.29 -0.97
C GLY A 161 5.56 -7.94 -1.65
N ASP A 162 6.80 -7.54 -1.93
CA ASP A 162 7.13 -6.24 -2.53
C ASP A 162 7.13 -6.24 -4.06
N GLY A 163 7.00 -7.42 -4.66
CA GLY A 163 6.95 -7.63 -6.10
C GLY A 163 8.31 -7.79 -6.77
N PHE A 164 9.38 -8.03 -6.02
CA PHE A 164 10.69 -8.48 -6.52
C PHE A 164 10.98 -9.88 -5.99
N ASP A 165 11.65 -10.73 -6.77
CA ASP A 165 12.08 -12.01 -6.24
C ASP A 165 13.27 -11.83 -5.28
N ASP A 166 13.27 -12.59 -4.18
CA ASP A 166 14.34 -12.60 -3.20
C ASP A 166 15.28 -13.79 -3.45
N LEU A 167 16.48 -13.75 -2.87
CA LEU A 167 17.47 -14.81 -2.96
C LEU A 167 17.93 -15.30 -1.59
N ILE A 168 18.44 -16.52 -1.53
CA ILE A 168 19.00 -17.11 -0.32
C ILE A 168 20.40 -17.66 -0.55
N VAL A 169 21.30 -17.34 0.39
CA VAL A 169 22.71 -17.74 0.39
C VAL A 169 23.02 -18.54 1.65
N GLY A 170 23.55 -19.75 1.48
CA GLY A 170 23.96 -20.64 2.57
C GLY A 170 25.43 -20.42 2.96
N VAL A 171 25.68 -20.39 4.27
CA VAL A 171 26.99 -20.14 4.89
C VAL A 171 27.22 -21.19 5.99
N PRO A 172 27.49 -22.45 5.61
CA PRO A 172 27.40 -23.60 6.51
C PRO A 172 28.40 -23.57 7.68
N TRP A 173 29.47 -22.80 7.57
CA TRP A 173 30.50 -22.70 8.62
C TRP A 173 30.48 -21.37 9.38
N GLY A 174 29.51 -20.50 9.09
CA GLY A 174 29.28 -19.25 9.82
C GLY A 174 29.23 -19.45 11.33
N ALA A 175 29.91 -18.59 12.08
CA ALA A 175 30.00 -18.69 13.54
C ALA A 175 29.03 -17.77 14.30
N LEU A 176 28.01 -17.20 13.63
CA LEU A 176 27.08 -16.23 14.22
C LEU A 176 26.32 -16.74 15.47
N GLY A 177 26.09 -18.05 15.56
CA GLY A 177 25.45 -18.71 16.71
C GLY A 177 26.42 -19.52 17.60
N GLY A 178 27.73 -19.36 17.42
CA GLY A 178 28.78 -20.23 18.00
C GLY A 178 29.50 -21.06 16.92
N ASP A 179 30.58 -21.77 17.31
CA ASP A 179 31.46 -22.51 16.40
C ASP A 179 30.69 -23.43 15.43
N LEU A 180 30.85 -23.18 14.12
CA LEU A 180 30.24 -23.95 13.03
C LEU A 180 28.72 -24.12 13.13
N SER A 181 28.03 -23.13 13.71
CA SER A 181 26.56 -23.12 13.78
C SER A 181 25.89 -22.96 12.42
N GLY A 182 26.61 -22.39 11.45
CA GLY A 182 26.13 -22.10 10.11
C GLY A 182 25.13 -20.95 10.10
N ALA A 183 24.90 -20.39 8.92
CA ALA A 183 23.89 -19.37 8.67
C ALA A 183 23.27 -19.53 7.28
N SER A 184 22.15 -18.83 7.09
CA SER A 184 21.58 -18.58 5.78
C SER A 184 21.08 -17.14 5.74
N TYR A 185 21.41 -16.43 4.67
CA TYR A 185 21.00 -15.04 4.46
C TYR A 185 19.94 -15.02 3.38
N VAL A 186 18.78 -14.43 3.69
CA VAL A 186 17.83 -14.00 2.67
C VAL A 186 18.19 -12.56 2.32
N PHE A 187 18.33 -12.29 1.03
CA PHE A 187 18.58 -10.97 0.49
C PHE A 187 17.34 -10.58 -0.32
N PHE A 188 16.73 -9.46 0.05
CA PHE A 188 15.53 -9.00 -0.60
C PHE A 188 15.85 -8.37 -1.95
N GLY A 189 15.04 -8.72 -2.96
CA GLY A 189 15.02 -8.07 -4.26
C GLY A 189 14.69 -6.58 -4.13
N GLY A 190 14.87 -5.85 -5.23
CA GLY A 190 14.61 -4.43 -5.25
C GLY A 190 15.12 -3.76 -6.51
N ASN A 191 14.70 -2.53 -6.74
CA ASN A 191 15.26 -1.74 -7.84
C ASN A 191 16.68 -1.27 -7.49
N PHE A 192 17.67 -2.12 -7.81
CA PHE A 192 19.10 -1.87 -7.60
C PHE A 192 19.68 -0.79 -8.53
N ILE A 193 18.92 -0.36 -9.55
CA ILE A 193 19.35 0.65 -10.55
C ILE A 193 19.21 2.09 -10.01
N ASN A 194 18.47 2.33 -8.92
CA ASN A 194 18.15 3.68 -8.43
C ASN A 194 18.75 4.08 -7.07
N ALA A 195 19.85 3.46 -6.63
CA ALA A 195 20.57 3.91 -5.43
C ALA A 195 21.20 5.33 -5.53
N LEU A 196 20.88 6.13 -6.56
CA LEU A 196 21.48 7.44 -6.85
C LEU A 196 20.53 8.48 -7.51
N THR A 197 19.21 8.43 -7.34
CA THR A 197 18.31 9.49 -7.87
C THR A 197 17.81 10.47 -6.80
N THR A 198 17.63 11.72 -7.21
CA THR A 198 16.83 12.76 -6.54
C THR A 198 15.39 12.70 -7.03
N ALA A 199 14.47 13.47 -6.40
CA ALA A 199 13.07 13.68 -6.81
C ALA A 199 12.77 13.52 -8.31
N GLN A 200 11.80 12.68 -8.65
CA GLN A 200 11.35 12.30 -9.98
C GLN A 200 9.91 12.74 -10.24
N THR A 201 9.55 12.82 -11.51
CA THR A 201 8.14 12.94 -11.93
C THR A 201 7.88 11.91 -13.02
N VAL A 202 7.03 10.93 -12.71
CA VAL A 202 6.72 9.79 -13.57
C VAL A 202 5.22 9.75 -13.82
N SER A 203 4.83 9.50 -15.07
CA SER A 203 3.43 9.37 -15.47
C SER A 203 3.22 8.10 -16.27
N GLY A 204 2.19 7.34 -15.91
CA GLY A 204 1.76 6.12 -16.57
C GLY A 204 0.83 6.42 -17.74
N THR A 205 0.25 5.37 -18.26
CA THR A 205 -0.69 5.38 -19.37
C THR A 205 -2.12 5.27 -18.84
N THR A 206 -3.09 4.98 -19.71
CA THR A 206 -4.45 4.59 -19.27
C THR A 206 -4.57 3.08 -19.04
N GLY A 207 -3.44 2.35 -19.11
CA GLY A 207 -3.33 0.90 -18.98
C GLY A 207 -2.95 0.50 -17.56
N ALA A 208 -2.52 -0.75 -17.35
CA ALA A 208 -1.96 -1.12 -16.06
C ALA A 208 -0.46 -0.82 -16.06
N ASP A 209 -0.04 0.11 -15.21
CA ASP A 209 1.35 0.55 -15.11
C ASP A 209 1.97 0.20 -13.75
N ILE A 210 3.30 0.08 -13.71
CA ILE A 210 4.08 -0.01 -12.48
C ILE A 210 5.00 1.22 -12.43
N LEU A 211 4.68 2.16 -11.54
CA LEU A 211 5.44 3.39 -11.32
C LEU A 211 6.20 3.32 -10.00
N ARG A 212 7.47 3.74 -10.02
CA ARG A 212 8.34 3.74 -8.84
C ARG A 212 9.13 5.05 -8.75
N GLY A 213 9.19 5.68 -7.58
CA GLY A 213 9.89 6.94 -7.32
C GLY A 213 11.37 6.76 -6.96
N GLY A 214 11.66 5.96 -5.94
CA GLY A 214 13.03 5.66 -5.49
C GLY A 214 13.44 6.50 -4.28
N LEU A 215 14.53 7.28 -4.38
CA LEU A 215 14.95 8.22 -3.34
C LEU A 215 14.53 9.65 -3.74
N GLY A 216 14.15 10.46 -2.75
CA GLY A 216 13.75 11.85 -2.93
C GLY A 216 12.23 12.01 -2.93
N ASN A 217 11.75 13.25 -3.09
CA ASN A 217 10.32 13.54 -3.06
C ASN A 217 9.74 13.42 -4.48
N ASP A 218 9.13 12.29 -4.77
CA ASP A 218 8.69 11.90 -6.11
C ASP A 218 7.24 12.28 -6.39
N THR A 219 6.90 12.40 -7.67
CA THR A 219 5.52 12.59 -8.14
C THR A 219 5.18 11.51 -9.15
N LEU A 220 4.33 10.57 -8.77
CA LEU A 220 3.92 9.43 -9.59
C LEU A 220 2.46 9.60 -9.98
N THR A 221 2.13 9.55 -11.27
CA THR A 221 0.74 9.68 -11.77
C THR A 221 0.36 8.44 -12.56
N GLY A 222 -0.65 7.69 -12.10
CA GLY A 222 -1.06 6.44 -12.76
C GLY A 222 -1.57 6.65 -14.18
N GLY A 223 -2.43 7.64 -14.41
CA GLY A 223 -3.05 7.91 -15.71
C GLY A 223 -4.32 7.08 -15.98
N GLY A 224 -4.66 6.18 -15.06
CA GLY A 224 -5.86 5.34 -15.06
C GLY A 224 -5.52 3.88 -15.37
N GLY A 225 -6.36 2.94 -14.97
CA GLY A 225 -6.07 1.51 -15.04
C GLY A 225 -5.51 0.93 -13.73
N ALA A 226 -5.17 -0.35 -13.77
CA ALA A 226 -4.86 -1.13 -12.57
C ALA A 226 -3.39 -0.97 -12.14
N ASP A 227 -3.08 0.21 -11.62
CA ASP A 227 -1.70 0.66 -11.41
C ASP A 227 -1.06 0.22 -10.09
N VAL A 228 0.24 0.01 -10.10
CA VAL A 228 1.09 -0.10 -8.92
C VAL A 228 1.92 1.18 -8.81
N LEU A 229 1.74 1.98 -7.76
CA LEU A 229 2.56 3.17 -7.49
C LEU A 229 3.34 2.96 -6.19
N ILE A 230 4.66 3.13 -6.24
CA ILE A 230 5.57 2.92 -5.11
C ILE A 230 6.48 4.15 -4.98
N GLY A 231 6.26 4.97 -3.96
CA GLY A 231 7.01 6.20 -3.69
C GLY A 231 8.48 5.91 -3.44
N GLY A 232 8.78 5.27 -2.31
CA GLY A 232 10.14 4.92 -1.93
C GLY A 232 10.54 5.70 -0.69
N ALA A 233 11.71 6.33 -0.65
CA ALA A 233 12.11 7.16 0.49
C ALA A 233 12.02 8.65 0.13
N GLY A 234 11.27 9.42 0.88
CA GLY A 234 11.01 10.83 0.62
C GLY A 234 9.58 11.20 0.96
N ASN A 235 9.18 12.42 0.64
CA ASN A 235 7.79 12.84 0.75
C ASN A 235 7.16 12.82 -0.64
N ASP A 236 6.44 11.76 -0.95
CA ASP A 236 6.00 11.43 -2.30
C ASP A 236 4.55 11.83 -2.56
N MET A 237 4.23 12.12 -3.82
CA MET A 237 2.88 12.38 -4.29
C MET A 237 2.46 11.30 -5.30
N LEU A 238 1.60 10.39 -4.86
CA LEU A 238 1.07 9.29 -5.65
C LEU A 238 -0.35 9.65 -6.11
N THR A 239 -0.52 9.89 -7.40
CA THR A 239 -1.78 10.37 -8.00
C THR A 239 -2.46 9.25 -8.76
N ILE A 240 -3.73 8.97 -8.42
CA ILE A 240 -4.56 7.96 -9.10
C ILE A 240 -5.71 8.60 -9.87
N SER A 241 -5.99 8.03 -11.04
CA SER A 241 -7.00 8.52 -11.99
C SER A 241 -8.21 7.57 -12.15
N ASP A 242 -8.32 6.52 -11.33
CA ASP A 242 -9.55 5.77 -11.06
C ASP A 242 -9.42 4.85 -9.81
N ALA A 243 -10.47 4.09 -9.50
CA ALA A 243 -10.51 3.13 -8.39
C ALA A 243 -9.97 1.73 -8.75
N THR A 244 -9.43 1.54 -9.95
CA THR A 244 -8.93 0.23 -10.40
C THR A 244 -7.49 -0.07 -9.93
N LEU A 245 -6.84 0.90 -9.27
CA LEU A 245 -5.51 0.83 -8.63
C LEU A 245 -5.20 -0.57 -8.10
N LYS A 246 -4.02 -1.10 -8.37
CA LYS A 246 -3.56 -2.41 -7.89
C LYS A 246 -2.86 -2.35 -6.54
N LYS A 247 -1.93 -1.42 -6.34
CA LYS A 247 -1.18 -1.18 -5.10
C LYS A 247 -0.70 0.27 -5.05
N ILE A 248 -0.74 0.87 -3.88
CA ILE A 248 -0.18 2.17 -3.52
C ILE A 248 0.68 1.94 -2.28
N ASP A 249 1.89 2.43 -2.32
CA ASP A 249 2.89 2.28 -1.27
C ASP A 249 3.71 3.58 -1.24
N GLY A 250 3.54 4.42 -0.21
CA GLY A 250 4.33 5.65 -0.11
C GLY A 250 5.78 5.37 0.28
N GLY A 251 5.97 4.40 1.18
CA GLY A 251 7.28 4.03 1.70
C GLY A 251 7.71 4.87 2.90
N GLY A 252 8.92 5.39 2.88
CA GLY A 252 9.49 6.12 4.01
C GLY A 252 9.42 7.63 3.84
N GLY A 253 8.57 8.30 4.61
CA GLY A 253 8.59 9.74 4.75
C GLY A 253 7.22 10.31 5.10
N SER A 254 6.72 11.26 4.33
CA SER A 254 5.37 11.82 4.49
C SER A 254 4.70 11.91 3.14
N ASP A 255 3.87 10.91 2.87
CA ASP A 255 3.41 10.60 1.53
C ASP A 255 1.95 11.00 1.34
N THR A 256 1.64 11.40 0.11
CA THR A 256 0.32 11.90 -0.29
C THR A 256 -0.28 11.04 -1.38
N LEU A 257 -1.41 10.40 -1.09
CA LEU A 257 -2.29 9.83 -2.11
C LEU A 257 -3.25 10.91 -2.61
N LYS A 258 -3.18 11.25 -3.89
CA LYS A 258 -4.03 12.26 -4.54
C LYS A 258 -5.03 11.63 -5.51
N LEU A 259 -6.28 12.08 -5.44
CA LEU A 259 -7.31 11.72 -6.42
C LEU A 259 -7.35 12.75 -7.56
N ASP A 260 -7.09 12.30 -8.79
CA ASP A 260 -7.19 13.11 -10.01
C ASP A 260 -8.48 12.76 -10.76
N GLY A 261 -9.60 13.20 -10.20
CA GLY A 261 -10.95 12.91 -10.68
C GLY A 261 -11.99 13.75 -9.94
N SER A 262 -13.27 13.58 -10.30
CA SER A 262 -14.41 14.18 -9.59
C SER A 262 -15.56 13.18 -9.49
N GLY A 263 -16.36 13.30 -8.43
CA GLY A 263 -17.49 12.43 -8.15
C GLY A 263 -17.11 11.04 -7.62
N TRP A 264 -15.86 10.83 -7.21
CA TRP A 264 -15.36 9.52 -6.80
C TRP A 264 -15.55 9.23 -5.33
N THR A 265 -15.55 7.95 -5.01
CA THR A 265 -15.51 7.48 -3.63
C THR A 265 -14.31 6.57 -3.44
N LEU A 266 -13.33 7.04 -2.66
CA LEU A 266 -12.28 6.21 -2.09
C LEU A 266 -12.84 5.50 -0.86
N ASP A 267 -13.28 4.25 -1.03
CA ASP A 267 -13.93 3.48 0.03
C ASP A 267 -12.95 2.57 0.77
N LEU A 268 -12.35 3.11 1.84
CA LEU A 268 -11.46 2.35 2.73
C LEU A 268 -12.23 1.44 3.71
N ALA A 269 -13.57 1.47 3.72
CA ALA A 269 -14.37 0.51 4.48
C ALA A 269 -14.34 -0.89 3.85
N THR A 270 -14.03 -0.98 2.56
CA THR A 270 -13.85 -2.26 1.88
C THR A 270 -12.43 -2.79 2.14
N THR A 271 -12.33 -4.00 2.70
CA THR A 271 -11.03 -4.65 2.96
C THR A 271 -10.18 -4.80 1.71
N GLY A 272 -10.82 -4.96 0.55
CA GLY A 272 -10.14 -5.01 -0.75
C GLY A 272 -9.37 -3.73 -1.07
N MET A 273 -9.99 -2.55 -0.88
CA MET A 273 -9.33 -1.28 -1.19
C MET A 273 -8.26 -0.93 -0.17
N SER A 274 -8.57 -1.09 1.12
CA SER A 274 -7.64 -0.74 2.19
C SER A 274 -6.35 -1.56 2.19
N ASN A 275 -6.40 -2.82 1.73
CA ASN A 275 -5.22 -3.68 1.67
C ASN A 275 -4.31 -3.36 0.48
N ARG A 276 -4.70 -2.40 -0.36
CA ARG A 276 -3.93 -1.96 -1.51
C ARG A 276 -3.21 -0.65 -1.25
N ILE A 277 -3.38 -0.02 -0.09
CA ILE A 277 -2.82 1.29 0.23
C ILE A 277 -2.04 1.17 1.54
N HIS A 278 -0.74 1.45 1.48
CA HIS A 278 0.18 1.41 2.61
C HIS A 278 1.07 2.65 2.62
N ASP A 279 1.53 2.99 3.83
CA ASP A 279 2.46 4.08 4.10
C ASP A 279 2.06 5.41 3.44
N ILE A 280 0.82 5.86 3.70
CA ILE A 280 0.26 7.15 3.25
C ILE A 280 -0.24 7.96 4.44
N GLU A 281 0.41 9.10 4.71
CA GLU A 281 0.05 10.03 5.79
C GLU A 281 -1.01 11.06 5.38
N THR A 282 -1.12 11.36 4.09
CA THR A 282 -2.06 12.36 3.56
C THR A 282 -2.91 11.80 2.42
N ILE A 283 -4.22 12.00 2.49
CA ILE A 283 -5.12 11.81 1.35
C ILE A 283 -5.57 13.18 0.87
N ASP A 284 -5.27 13.51 -0.38
CA ASP A 284 -5.75 14.70 -1.08
C ASP A 284 -6.91 14.31 -2.00
N LEU A 285 -8.12 14.76 -1.65
CA LEU A 285 -9.33 14.44 -2.39
C LEU A 285 -9.51 15.28 -3.65
N GLY A 286 -8.74 16.34 -3.89
CA GLY A 286 -8.94 17.17 -5.09
C GLY A 286 -10.26 17.93 -5.06
N THR A 287 -11.22 17.56 -5.92
CA THR A 287 -12.51 18.25 -6.05
C THR A 287 -13.68 17.27 -6.24
N ASP A 288 -14.76 17.48 -5.50
CA ASP A 288 -16.03 16.73 -5.52
C ASP A 288 -15.90 15.23 -5.29
N ASN A 289 -15.00 14.83 -4.40
CA ASN A 289 -14.71 13.44 -4.06
C ASN A 289 -15.07 13.11 -2.62
N ARG A 290 -15.12 11.80 -2.33
CA ARG A 290 -15.55 11.26 -1.06
C ARG A 290 -14.54 10.25 -0.53
N LEU A 291 -14.20 10.38 0.75
CA LEU A 291 -13.46 9.39 1.52
C LEU A 291 -14.41 8.67 2.48
N VAL A 292 -14.37 7.33 2.51
CA VAL A 292 -15.12 6.54 3.49
C VAL A 292 -14.14 5.77 4.38
N ILE A 293 -14.30 5.91 5.70
CA ILE A 293 -13.47 5.23 6.71
C ILE A 293 -14.39 4.47 7.66
N ASP A 294 -14.13 3.17 7.84
CA ASP A 294 -14.93 2.29 8.68
C ASP A 294 -14.54 2.32 10.16
N THR A 295 -13.24 2.23 10.42
CA THR A 295 -12.69 1.97 11.75
C THR A 295 -11.45 2.79 12.01
N ALA A 296 -11.13 2.99 13.29
CA ALA A 296 -9.91 3.68 13.70
C ALA A 296 -8.64 2.92 13.29
N ALA A 297 -8.69 1.58 13.30
CA ALA A 297 -7.59 0.73 12.87
C ALA A 297 -7.19 0.95 11.40
N ARG A 298 -8.10 1.49 10.57
CA ARG A 298 -7.81 1.83 9.18
C ARG A 298 -6.72 2.87 9.05
N ILE A 299 -6.68 3.83 9.97
CA ILE A 299 -5.66 4.89 9.99
C ILE A 299 -4.28 4.26 10.16
N SER A 300 -4.10 3.41 11.19
CA SER A 300 -2.83 2.73 11.40
C SER A 300 -2.47 1.83 10.22
N GLN A 301 -3.44 1.13 9.62
CA GLN A 301 -3.16 0.27 8.48
C GLN A 301 -2.58 1.04 7.28
N ILE A 302 -3.20 2.14 6.88
CA ILE A 302 -2.78 2.86 5.69
C ILE A 302 -1.57 3.77 5.93
N THR A 303 -1.32 4.19 7.18
CA THR A 303 -0.15 5.01 7.57
C THR A 303 1.02 4.15 8.10
N GLY A 304 0.91 2.82 8.02
CA GLY A 304 1.90 1.86 8.54
C GLY A 304 2.07 1.93 10.06
N THR A 305 3.12 2.59 10.53
CA THR A 305 3.36 2.81 11.98
C THR A 305 2.74 4.10 12.50
N GLY A 306 2.17 4.91 11.60
CA GLY A 306 1.47 6.14 11.91
C GLY A 306 0.17 5.93 12.69
N GLN A 307 -0.25 6.98 13.39
CA GLN A 307 -1.55 7.06 14.07
C GLN A 307 -2.32 8.32 13.68
N THR A 308 -1.87 9.00 12.61
CA THR A 308 -2.43 10.28 12.17
C THR A 308 -2.54 10.29 10.66
N LEU A 309 -3.75 10.48 10.17
CA LEU A 309 -4.04 10.72 8.75
C LEU A 309 -4.53 12.14 8.56
N TYR A 310 -3.99 12.83 7.55
CA TYR A 310 -4.47 14.12 7.08
C TYR A 310 -5.35 13.94 5.85
N VAL A 311 -6.47 14.65 5.79
CA VAL A 311 -7.36 14.67 4.62
C VAL A 311 -7.49 16.11 4.15
N LYS A 312 -7.03 16.36 2.93
CA LYS A 312 -7.14 17.64 2.22
C LYS A 312 -8.26 17.56 1.20
N GLY A 313 -8.91 18.69 0.97
CA GLY A 313 -10.00 18.84 0.01
C GLY A 313 -10.63 20.22 0.12
N ASP A 314 -11.64 20.47 -0.72
CA ASP A 314 -12.40 21.70 -0.75
C ASP A 314 -13.85 21.50 -0.25
N THR A 315 -14.66 22.56 -0.29
CA THR A 315 -16.06 22.54 0.19
C THR A 315 -17.00 21.56 -0.55
N SER A 316 -16.60 21.04 -1.70
CA SER A 316 -17.34 20.02 -2.45
C SER A 316 -17.03 18.60 -1.98
N ASP A 317 -15.88 18.39 -1.33
CA ASP A 317 -15.46 17.08 -0.85
C ASP A 317 -16.16 16.66 0.46
N ARG A 318 -16.17 15.35 0.71
CA ARG A 318 -16.84 14.77 1.89
C ARG A 318 -16.04 13.63 2.52
N VAL A 319 -15.89 13.66 3.84
CA VAL A 319 -15.44 12.50 4.62
C VAL A 319 -16.65 11.83 5.27
N VAL A 320 -16.74 10.51 5.17
CA VAL A 320 -17.76 9.73 5.87
C VAL A 320 -17.13 8.68 6.78
N LEU A 321 -17.42 8.83 8.06
CA LEU A 321 -17.03 7.90 9.10
C LEU A 321 -18.22 6.98 9.34
N THR A 322 -18.06 5.67 9.16
CA THR A 322 -19.19 4.72 9.34
C THR A 322 -19.51 4.43 10.81
N THR A 323 -18.73 5.03 11.73
CA THR A 323 -18.92 4.98 13.17
C THR A 323 -18.74 6.38 13.78
N ILE A 324 -19.13 6.54 15.05
CA ILE A 324 -18.91 7.79 15.77
C ILE A 324 -17.45 7.92 16.24
N TRP A 325 -16.88 9.11 16.03
CA TRP A 325 -15.55 9.55 16.45
C TRP A 325 -15.67 10.81 17.31
N SER A 326 -14.82 10.94 18.32
CA SER A 326 -14.79 12.16 19.12
C SER A 326 -14.28 13.32 18.28
N HIS A 327 -15.07 14.39 18.19
CA HIS A 327 -14.75 15.56 17.38
C HIS A 327 -14.34 16.72 18.28
N THR A 328 -13.21 17.35 17.97
CA THR A 328 -12.73 18.56 18.65
C THR A 328 -12.65 19.69 17.63
N ALA A 329 -13.57 20.65 17.73
CA ALA A 329 -13.64 21.83 16.86
C ALA A 329 -12.56 22.89 17.16
N ASN A 330 -11.54 22.55 17.96
CA ASN A 330 -10.36 23.40 18.09
C ASN A 330 -9.50 23.12 16.89
N HIS A 331 -9.67 23.93 15.85
CA HIS A 331 -8.93 23.77 14.62
C HIS A 331 -7.42 23.77 14.88
N THR A 332 -6.73 22.80 14.30
CA THR A 332 -5.26 22.74 14.32
C THR A 332 -4.74 23.19 12.96
N THR A 333 -3.82 24.14 12.95
CA THR A 333 -3.16 24.55 11.70
C THR A 333 -1.87 23.75 11.52
N VAL A 334 -1.76 23.05 10.39
CA VAL A 334 -0.55 22.32 9.97
C VAL A 334 -0.19 22.79 8.57
N ASP A 335 1.04 23.28 8.40
CA ASP A 335 1.55 23.81 7.12
C ASP A 335 0.66 24.87 6.45
N GLY A 336 -0.02 25.67 7.26
CA GLY A 336 -0.92 26.74 6.80
C GLY A 336 -2.35 26.28 6.46
N GLN A 337 -2.64 24.98 6.46
CA GLN A 337 -3.98 24.43 6.32
C GLN A 337 -4.63 24.20 7.70
N THR A 338 -5.93 24.44 7.80
CA THR A 338 -6.70 24.36 9.04
C THR A 338 -7.53 23.08 9.07
N TYR A 339 -7.43 22.30 10.15
CA TYR A 339 -8.07 20.98 10.25
C TYR A 339 -8.94 20.84 11.50
N ASP A 340 -10.07 20.16 11.34
CA ASP A 340 -10.87 19.56 12.42
C ASP A 340 -10.30 18.21 12.84
N LEU A 341 -10.24 17.96 14.15
CA LEU A 341 -9.67 16.74 14.71
C LEU A 341 -10.76 15.75 15.11
N TYR A 342 -10.72 14.57 14.49
CA TYR A 342 -11.51 13.40 14.83
C TYR A 342 -10.61 12.34 15.48
N GLN A 343 -10.99 11.84 16.65
CA GLN A 343 -10.19 10.87 17.40
C GLN A 343 -11.01 9.65 17.84
N LYS A 344 -10.39 8.48 17.73
CA LYS A 344 -10.96 7.20 18.17
C LYS A 344 -9.86 6.16 18.37
N ASP A 345 -9.92 5.41 19.47
CA ASP A 345 -9.00 4.30 19.77
C ASP A 345 -7.51 4.65 19.63
N GLY A 346 -7.12 5.88 20.00
CA GLY A 346 -5.74 6.40 19.88
C GLY A 346 -5.37 6.96 18.50
N ASN A 347 -6.15 6.66 17.46
CA ASN A 347 -5.95 7.17 16.11
C ASN A 347 -6.57 8.56 15.92
N ARG A 348 -5.91 9.36 15.08
CA ARG A 348 -6.25 10.74 14.77
C ARG A 348 -6.52 10.88 13.27
N LEU A 349 -7.63 11.52 12.93
CA LEU A 349 -7.97 11.93 11.59
C LEU A 349 -8.13 13.45 11.60
N LEU A 350 -7.29 14.14 10.84
CA LEU A 350 -7.36 15.58 10.67
C LEU A 350 -7.97 15.86 9.30
N VAL A 351 -9.19 16.39 9.29
CA VAL A 351 -9.93 16.70 8.05
C VAL A 351 -9.93 18.20 7.87
N ASP A 352 -9.67 18.67 6.65
CA ASP A 352 -9.73 20.09 6.31
C ASP A 352 -11.03 20.73 6.84
N SER A 353 -10.93 21.88 7.50
CA SER A 353 -12.07 22.53 8.17
C SER A 353 -13.14 23.03 7.20
N ASP A 354 -12.81 23.17 5.91
CA ASP A 354 -13.76 23.57 4.88
C ASP A 354 -14.60 22.37 4.34
N MET A 355 -14.24 21.13 4.69
CA MET A 355 -14.90 19.93 4.20
C MET A 355 -16.07 19.47 5.08
N ALA A 356 -17.07 18.84 4.46
CA ALA A 356 -18.17 18.24 5.20
C ALA A 356 -17.80 16.85 5.73
N VAL A 357 -17.96 16.62 7.03
CA VAL A 357 -17.82 15.29 7.65
C VAL A 357 -19.17 14.74 8.09
N THR A 358 -19.53 13.56 7.61
CA THR A 358 -20.73 12.83 8.06
C THR A 358 -20.31 11.63 8.89
N GLN A 359 -20.81 11.53 10.13
CA GLN A 359 -20.66 10.32 10.93
C GLN A 359 -21.95 9.51 10.90
N VAL A 360 -21.84 8.25 10.49
CA VAL A 360 -22.95 7.29 10.49
C VAL A 360 -22.89 6.49 11.79
N SER A 361 -24.03 6.29 12.42
CA SER A 361 -24.16 5.44 13.60
C SER A 361 -25.39 4.56 13.48
N SER A 362 -25.26 3.30 13.88
CA SER A 362 -26.41 2.42 14.10
C SER A 362 -27.25 2.84 15.32
N ALA A 363 -26.73 3.75 16.15
CA ALA A 363 -27.41 4.30 17.31
C ALA A 363 -27.29 5.84 17.37
N ILE A 364 -28.42 6.54 17.29
CA ILE A 364 -28.47 7.98 17.52
C ILE A 364 -28.62 8.22 19.03
N GLN A 365 -27.67 8.94 19.64
CA GLN A 365 -27.81 9.40 21.01
C GLN A 365 -28.78 10.58 21.05
N LEU A 366 -29.90 10.48 21.79
CA LEU A 366 -30.91 11.54 21.83
C LEU A 366 -30.38 12.90 22.32
N SER A 367 -29.24 12.91 23.02
CA SER A 367 -28.57 14.13 23.45
C SER A 367 -27.89 14.92 22.33
N THR A 368 -27.71 14.34 21.13
CA THR A 368 -27.05 14.99 19.98
C THR A 368 -28.01 15.71 19.04
N LEU A 369 -29.31 15.78 19.38
CA LEU A 369 -30.32 16.47 18.60
C LEU A 369 -30.10 18.00 18.66
N ASN A 370 -29.99 18.66 17.50
CA ASN A 370 -29.57 20.06 17.40
C ASN A 370 -30.48 20.96 16.53
N GLY A 371 -31.66 20.45 16.16
CA GLY A 371 -32.63 21.14 15.29
C GLY A 371 -32.44 20.88 13.80
N THR A 372 -31.24 20.50 13.35
CA THR A 372 -30.99 20.06 11.97
C THR A 372 -31.21 18.56 11.81
N ASN A 373 -30.79 17.77 12.81
CA ASN A 373 -30.93 16.31 12.83
C ASN A 373 -32.08 15.82 13.73
N GLY A 374 -32.95 16.73 14.18
CA GLY A 374 -34.10 16.46 15.06
C GLY A 374 -34.09 17.35 16.31
N PHE A 375 -35.13 17.27 17.13
CA PHE A 375 -35.32 18.12 18.31
C PHE A 375 -36.01 17.37 19.46
N ARG A 376 -35.93 17.92 20.66
CA ARG A 376 -36.60 17.42 21.87
C ARG A 376 -37.88 18.22 22.15
N LEU A 377 -38.97 17.52 22.47
CA LEU A 377 -40.21 18.12 22.98
C LEU A 377 -40.26 17.97 24.50
N ASP A 378 -40.28 19.10 25.21
CA ASP A 378 -40.31 19.13 26.68
C ASP A 378 -41.75 19.26 27.21
N GLY A 379 -42.08 18.49 28.24
CA GLY A 379 -43.34 18.61 28.97
C GLY A 379 -43.43 19.92 29.75
N VAL A 380 -44.64 20.44 29.95
CA VAL A 380 -44.89 21.78 30.53
C VAL A 380 -45.03 21.80 32.05
N ALA A 381 -45.41 20.69 32.70
CA ALA A 381 -45.53 20.62 34.16
C ALA A 381 -44.93 19.33 34.73
N ALA A 382 -44.57 19.39 36.02
CA ALA A 382 -44.03 18.25 36.74
C ALA A 382 -45.09 17.15 36.89
N TYR A 383 -44.66 15.90 36.74
CA TYR A 383 -45.48 14.69 36.87
C TYR A 383 -46.49 14.39 35.74
N ASP A 384 -46.64 15.25 34.73
CA ASP A 384 -47.57 15.05 33.61
C ASP A 384 -47.26 13.84 32.71
N LEU A 385 -46.04 13.30 32.79
CA LEU A 385 -45.52 12.21 31.95
C LEU A 385 -45.75 12.43 30.44
N SER A 386 -45.50 13.66 29.96
CA SER A 386 -45.52 13.96 28.53
C SER A 386 -44.53 13.07 27.76
N GLY A 387 -44.99 12.44 26.69
CA GLY A 387 -44.19 11.49 25.91
C GLY A 387 -44.33 10.03 26.37
N LEU A 388 -45.25 9.73 27.30
CA LEU A 388 -45.53 8.34 27.68
C LEU A 388 -46.03 7.50 26.50
N SER A 389 -46.74 8.12 25.56
CA SER A 389 -47.11 7.55 24.27
C SER A 389 -46.93 8.58 23.16
N VAL A 390 -46.53 8.11 21.97
CA VAL A 390 -46.36 8.93 20.76
C VAL A 390 -46.87 8.16 19.53
N SER A 391 -47.33 8.89 18.52
CA SER A 391 -47.71 8.35 17.20
C SER A 391 -47.61 9.44 16.13
N THR A 392 -47.55 9.05 14.85
CA THR A 392 -47.88 9.97 13.76
C THR A 392 -49.38 10.33 13.80
N ALA A 393 -49.72 11.53 13.33
CA ALA A 393 -51.08 11.97 13.07
C ALA A 393 -51.40 12.03 11.56
N GLY A 394 -50.39 11.89 10.69
CA GLY A 394 -50.45 12.28 9.27
C GLY A 394 -50.59 13.79 9.09
N ASP A 395 -50.74 14.26 7.86
CA ASP A 395 -51.02 15.67 7.55
C ASP A 395 -52.48 16.04 7.90
N VAL A 396 -52.73 16.49 9.13
CA VAL A 396 -54.11 16.76 9.60
C VAL A 396 -54.60 18.15 9.23
N ASN A 397 -53.71 19.07 8.82
CA ASN A 397 -54.04 20.44 8.44
C ASN A 397 -53.95 20.69 6.92
N GLY A 398 -53.49 19.72 6.13
CA GLY A 398 -53.40 19.76 4.68
C GLY A 398 -52.27 20.66 4.16
N ASP A 399 -51.22 20.91 4.96
CA ASP A 399 -50.10 21.77 4.56
C ASP A 399 -48.96 21.03 3.84
N GLY A 400 -49.11 19.72 3.66
CA GLY A 400 -48.18 18.86 2.95
C GLY A 400 -47.11 18.22 3.83
N PHE A 401 -47.17 18.37 5.15
CA PHE A 401 -46.25 17.75 6.10
C PHE A 401 -47.00 16.86 7.09
N ASP A 402 -46.42 15.71 7.43
CA ASP A 402 -47.00 14.81 8.43
C ASP A 402 -46.85 15.39 9.85
N ASP A 403 -47.94 15.32 10.61
CA ASP A 403 -48.01 15.77 12.00
C ASP A 403 -47.77 14.62 13.00
N LEU A 404 -47.63 14.99 14.28
CA LEU A 404 -47.37 14.04 15.38
C LEU A 404 -48.33 14.24 16.55
N ILE A 405 -48.60 13.15 17.27
CA ILE A 405 -49.35 13.14 18.52
C ILE A 405 -48.44 12.73 19.67
N VAL A 406 -48.51 13.48 20.78
CA VAL A 406 -47.84 13.18 22.05
C VAL A 406 -48.87 13.08 23.17
N GLY A 407 -48.88 11.96 23.88
CA GLY A 407 -49.71 11.74 25.06
C GLY A 407 -49.03 12.18 26.35
N ALA A 408 -49.82 12.73 27.28
CA ALA A 408 -49.44 13.08 28.65
C ALA A 408 -50.54 12.60 29.61
N VAL A 409 -50.39 11.37 30.11
CA VAL A 409 -51.48 10.64 30.79
C VAL A 409 -51.88 11.21 32.16
N TRP A 410 -51.05 12.10 32.72
CA TRP A 410 -51.29 12.77 34.01
C TRP A 410 -51.29 14.29 33.88
N ALA A 411 -51.30 14.82 32.66
CA ALA A 411 -51.61 16.22 32.50
C ALA A 411 -53.00 16.43 33.08
N ASP A 412 -53.15 17.29 34.08
CA ASP A 412 -54.40 17.51 34.82
C ASP A 412 -55.18 18.76 34.28
N PRO A 413 -55.54 18.90 32.98
CA PRO A 413 -56.23 20.08 32.48
C PRO A 413 -57.66 20.20 33.02
N SER A 414 -58.19 19.13 33.64
CA SER A 414 -59.59 19.02 34.07
C SER A 414 -59.78 18.37 35.45
N GLY A 415 -58.72 18.29 36.27
CA GLY A 415 -58.75 17.72 37.63
C GLY A 415 -57.80 16.53 37.79
N SER A 416 -57.61 16.08 39.03
CA SER A 416 -56.61 15.06 39.41
C SER A 416 -56.85 13.70 38.74
N SER A 417 -55.86 13.19 38.02
CA SER A 417 -55.89 11.96 37.19
C SER A 417 -56.55 12.12 35.82
N SER A 418 -56.61 13.34 35.28
CA SER A 418 -56.92 13.51 33.85
C SER A 418 -55.65 13.37 33.00
N GLY A 419 -55.81 13.23 31.69
CA GLY A 419 -54.70 13.19 30.73
C GLY A 419 -54.97 14.11 29.56
N ALA A 420 -53.92 14.50 28.84
CA ALA A 420 -54.02 15.29 27.62
C ALA A 420 -53.31 14.58 26.46
N SER A 421 -53.80 14.83 25.24
CA SER A 421 -53.10 14.47 24.00
C SER A 421 -52.89 15.75 23.19
N TYR A 422 -51.67 15.94 22.72
CA TYR A 422 -51.26 17.12 21.96
C TYR A 422 -50.97 16.70 20.52
N VAL A 423 -51.51 17.45 19.57
CA VAL A 423 -51.20 17.34 18.14
C VAL A 423 -50.29 18.53 17.82
N GLY A 424 -49.10 18.26 17.28
CA GLY A 424 -48.20 19.29 16.81
C GLY A 424 -48.30 19.41 15.30
N ASN A 425 -48.74 20.56 14.79
CA ASN A 425 -48.83 20.83 13.36
C ASN A 425 -47.51 21.43 12.84
N TRP A 426 -46.98 20.94 11.72
CA TRP A 426 -45.65 21.33 11.22
C TRP A 426 -45.69 21.88 9.80
N GLY A 427 -45.11 23.07 9.57
CA GLY A 427 -45.07 23.70 8.24
C GLY A 427 -43.73 24.39 7.92
N PRO A 428 -43.54 24.87 6.68
CA PRO A 428 -42.21 25.19 6.11
C PRO A 428 -41.59 26.52 6.58
N GLU A 429 -42.27 27.33 7.39
CA GLU A 429 -41.73 28.62 7.84
C GLU A 429 -41.88 28.84 9.35
N ARG A 430 -40.79 28.58 10.08
CA ARG A 430 -40.27 29.44 11.16
C ARG A 430 -38.85 28.99 11.49
N SER A 431 -37.89 29.87 11.20
CA SER A 431 -36.51 29.84 11.69
C SER A 431 -36.39 29.24 13.09
N PHE A 432 -35.71 28.09 13.20
CA PHE A 432 -35.42 27.32 14.42
C PHE A 432 -34.40 28.03 15.34
N GLY A 433 -34.64 29.30 15.69
CA GLY A 433 -33.67 30.16 16.35
C GLY A 433 -34.16 30.99 17.53
N GLN A 434 -35.43 30.93 17.93
CA GLN A 434 -35.88 31.67 19.12
C GLN A 434 -36.62 30.79 20.13
N HIS A 435 -36.06 30.80 21.34
CA HIS A 435 -36.64 30.35 22.58
C HIS A 435 -38.17 30.56 22.62
N CYS A 436 -38.95 29.49 22.52
CA CYS A 436 -40.34 29.53 23.00
C CYS A 436 -40.36 29.41 24.52
N ARG A 437 -39.78 30.38 25.23
CA ARG A 437 -40.10 30.60 26.65
C ARG A 437 -41.44 31.34 26.69
N GLY A 438 -42.53 30.60 26.87
CA GLY A 438 -43.82 31.18 27.29
C GLY A 438 -45.01 31.09 26.33
N CYS A 439 -44.98 30.25 25.30
CA CYS A 439 -46.19 30.04 24.50
C CYS A 439 -47.18 29.13 25.24
N GLN A 440 -48.23 29.71 25.83
CA GLN A 440 -49.45 28.96 26.11
C GLN A 440 -50.01 28.45 24.77
N TRP A 441 -50.03 27.13 24.59
CA TRP A 441 -50.60 26.48 23.42
C TRP A 441 -52.11 26.77 23.36
N ARG A 442 -52.51 27.82 22.63
CA ARG A 442 -53.92 28.08 22.29
C ARG A 442 -54.21 27.50 20.92
N TRP A 443 -55.01 26.44 20.93
CA TRP A 443 -55.65 25.83 19.79
C TRP A 443 -56.55 26.85 19.06
N PHE A 444 -56.40 26.94 17.73
CA PHE A 444 -57.41 27.58 16.89
C PHE A 444 -57.79 26.64 15.74
N TRP A 445 -58.99 26.07 15.84
CA TRP A 445 -59.81 25.85 14.67
C TRP A 445 -60.34 27.21 14.22
N ARG A 446 -59.75 27.81 13.18
CA ARG A 446 -60.45 28.70 12.24
C ARG A 446 -59.54 29.06 11.07
N SER A 447 -60.01 28.72 9.88
CA SER A 447 -59.72 29.43 8.64
C SER A 447 -60.03 30.92 8.85
N ASP A 448 -58.98 31.74 8.84
CA ASP A 448 -58.92 33.05 8.15
C ASP A 448 -57.81 33.91 8.77
N CYS A 449 -56.96 34.45 7.90
CA CYS A 449 -55.91 35.41 8.22
C CYS A 449 -56.47 36.66 8.97
N TRP A 450 -55.59 37.42 9.62
CA TRP A 450 -55.20 38.77 9.23
C TRP A 450 -54.18 39.33 10.26
N CYS A 451 -53.17 40.05 9.74
CA CYS A 451 -52.12 40.70 10.52
C CYS A 451 -52.64 41.78 11.47
N ARG A 452 -52.07 41.82 12.68
CA ARG A 452 -51.41 43.02 13.23
C ARG A 452 -50.39 42.65 14.28
#